data_AF-A0AAU0VFR1-F1
#
_entry.id   AF-A0AAU0VFR1-F1
#
_cell.length_a   1.000
_cell.length_b   1.000
_cell.length_c   1.000
_cell.angle_alpha   90.00
_cell.angle_beta   90.00
_cell.angle_gamma   90.00
#
_symmetry.space_group_name_H-M   'P 1'
#
loop_
_entity.id
_entity.type
_entity.pdbx_description
1 polymer ?
#
loop_
_entity_poly.entity_id
_entity_poly.type
_entity_poly.pdbx_seq_one_letter_code
_entity_poly.pdbx_strand_id
1 'polypeptide(L)'
;MRVSRSSYLRWLSGAHVTKGDTAMILEWYFGKSAAELARPVPRREIVRPTPLDPSTLTAATRALDYTWDTSRYVPGDPTTGVIGTWELSGGRHFDGTAIGLHLYEAAPDGDHVELKDADLPHLQSFVRSSRRGVILASLGAAGGTGLYLLDAAHARHKLASGQIPRIPAAYQLDDLTFALARALYVLDDGMLADDLPLSDRAEELGYYVKTGDSAPPRTDMPELSPVGAAWLGSSLCGQYITRRLDELPAVPVFWTREATGEECAPWLLFRHKHRYLQAVASRFAGAASPLGRAFCVPETAVHSTEPSERILLLLTVAMMEMHRITVWITSDPNYAQTEGFVLAQDRTILANWIREDSVWRVATTSAAEDVAPYQEAIAHAQSHSIVDGATPATRLQALAAYLELDWTWVVARCRELGESGITGMLRPRSRHLTLTALDQTLRFLGAL
;
A
#
# COMPACT_ATOMS: atom_id res chain seq x y z
N MET A 1 -36.99 -29.10 17.45
CA MET A 1 -38.16 -29.01 16.53
C MET A 1 -37.63 -28.79 15.12
N ARG A 2 -37.99 -29.63 14.13
CA ARG A 2 -37.51 -29.51 12.73
C ARG A 2 -38.64 -29.02 11.84
N VAL A 3 -38.48 -27.85 11.23
CA VAL A 3 -39.40 -27.35 10.20
C VAL A 3 -39.15 -28.13 8.91
N SER A 4 -40.21 -28.60 8.25
CA SER A 4 -40.05 -29.30 6.96
C SER A 4 -39.65 -28.32 5.86
N ARG A 5 -38.82 -28.77 4.91
CA ARG A 5 -38.37 -27.98 3.75
C ARG A 5 -39.55 -27.40 2.96
N SER A 6 -40.64 -28.15 2.85
CA SER A 6 -41.88 -27.70 2.19
C SER A 6 -42.61 -26.58 2.93
N SER A 7 -42.53 -26.52 4.26
CA SER A 7 -43.12 -25.42 5.03
C SER A 7 -42.25 -24.16 4.90
N TYR A 8 -40.92 -24.33 4.93
CA TYR A 8 -39.99 -23.23 4.71
C TYR A 8 -40.15 -22.60 3.31
N LEU A 9 -40.22 -23.41 2.25
CA LEU A 9 -40.42 -22.91 0.88
C LEU A 9 -41.76 -22.18 0.69
N ARG A 10 -42.83 -22.59 1.41
CA ARG A 10 -44.13 -21.91 1.39
C ARG A 10 -44.11 -20.55 2.10
N TRP A 11 -43.31 -20.41 3.15
CA TRP A 11 -43.07 -19.09 3.77
C TRP A 11 -42.23 -18.21 2.85
N LEU A 12 -41.19 -18.78 2.25
CA LEU A 12 -40.26 -18.07 1.36
C LEU A 12 -40.94 -17.55 0.09
N SER A 13 -41.99 -18.23 -0.40
CA SER A 13 -42.79 -17.78 -1.54
C SER A 13 -43.80 -16.67 -1.21
N GLY A 14 -43.93 -16.28 0.07
CA GLY A 14 -44.91 -15.29 0.52
C GLY A 14 -46.39 -15.73 0.40
N ALA A 15 -46.63 -16.99 0.04
CA ALA A 15 -47.97 -17.52 -0.23
C ALA A 15 -48.74 -17.93 1.04
N HIS A 16 -48.07 -17.91 2.20
CA HIS A 16 -48.65 -18.37 3.45
C HIS A 16 -48.34 -17.44 4.62
N VAL A 17 -49.39 -16.99 5.31
CA VAL A 17 -49.27 -16.22 6.55
C VAL A 17 -48.93 -17.19 7.68
N THR A 18 -47.78 -17.02 8.33
CA THR A 18 -47.38 -17.80 9.51
C THR A 18 -48.37 -17.58 10.66
N LYS A 19 -48.97 -18.65 11.19
CA LYS A 19 -49.96 -18.63 12.29
C LYS A 19 -49.63 -19.66 13.36
N GLY A 20 -50.21 -19.49 14.56
CA GLY A 20 -50.13 -20.45 15.67
C GLY A 20 -48.70 -20.60 16.22
N ASP A 21 -48.35 -21.80 16.70
CA ASP A 21 -47.06 -22.10 17.32
C ASP A 21 -45.86 -21.73 16.46
N THR A 22 -46.01 -21.80 15.13
CA THR A 22 -44.96 -21.40 14.18
C THR A 22 -44.66 -19.90 14.27
N ALA A 23 -45.69 -19.06 14.36
CA ALA A 23 -45.51 -17.63 14.54
C ALA A 23 -44.81 -17.35 15.87
N MET A 24 -45.28 -17.97 16.96
CA MET A 24 -44.69 -17.82 18.30
C MET A 24 -43.21 -18.23 18.35
N ILE A 25 -42.84 -19.31 17.64
CA ILE A 25 -41.43 -19.74 17.52
C ILE A 25 -40.59 -18.71 16.77
N LEU A 26 -41.06 -18.23 15.62
CA LEU A 26 -40.34 -17.22 14.83
C LEU A 26 -40.19 -15.91 15.61
N GLU A 27 -41.23 -15.50 16.32
CA GLU A 27 -41.21 -14.33 17.19
C GLU A 27 -40.21 -14.46 18.33
N TRP A 28 -40.15 -15.63 18.96
CA TRP A 28 -39.18 -15.92 20.01
C TRP A 28 -37.73 -15.93 19.51
N TYR A 29 -37.46 -16.55 18.34
CA TYR A 29 -36.09 -16.62 17.80
C TYR A 29 -35.57 -15.28 17.28
N PHE A 30 -36.43 -14.47 16.65
CA PHE A 30 -36.01 -13.25 15.97
C PHE A 30 -36.33 -11.96 16.74
N GLY A 31 -37.07 -12.04 17.85
CA GLY A 31 -37.44 -10.87 18.66
C GLY A 31 -38.30 -9.84 17.89
N LYS A 32 -39.00 -10.27 16.84
CA LYS A 32 -39.83 -9.48 15.93
C LYS A 32 -41.15 -10.20 15.72
N SER A 33 -42.26 -9.47 15.61
CA SER A 33 -43.57 -10.09 15.35
C SER A 33 -43.55 -10.86 14.02
N ALA A 34 -44.33 -11.94 13.89
CA ALA A 34 -44.45 -12.70 12.65
C ALA A 34 -45.00 -11.82 11.51
N ALA A 35 -45.83 -10.82 11.85
CA ALA A 35 -46.30 -9.80 10.92
C ALA A 35 -45.17 -8.88 10.43
N GLU A 36 -44.22 -8.50 11.28
CA GLU A 36 -43.03 -7.74 10.89
C GLU A 36 -42.06 -8.55 10.04
N LEU A 37 -41.85 -9.83 10.38
CA LEU A 37 -41.03 -10.76 9.58
C LEU A 37 -41.64 -11.02 8.19
N ALA A 38 -42.97 -10.95 8.07
CA ALA A 38 -43.70 -11.10 6.81
C ALA A 38 -43.83 -9.79 6.02
N ARG A 39 -43.34 -8.65 6.53
CA ARG A 39 -43.36 -7.40 5.75
C ARG A 39 -42.51 -7.58 4.50
N PRO A 40 -42.98 -7.11 3.33
CA PRO A 40 -42.15 -7.10 2.14
C PRO A 40 -40.87 -6.33 2.46
N VAL A 41 -39.73 -6.94 2.18
CA VAL A 41 -38.44 -6.25 2.22
C VAL A 41 -38.60 -5.02 1.31
N PRO A 42 -38.18 -3.81 1.75
CA PRO A 42 -38.23 -2.62 0.92
C PRO A 42 -37.65 -2.97 -0.45
N ARG A 43 -38.44 -2.83 -1.52
CA ARG A 43 -37.98 -3.09 -2.88
C ARG A 43 -36.86 -2.09 -3.18
N ARG A 44 -35.63 -2.55 -3.08
CA ARG A 44 -34.48 -1.83 -3.61
C ARG A 44 -34.40 -2.17 -5.09
N GLU A 45 -34.51 -1.17 -5.94
CA GLU A 45 -34.21 -1.33 -7.35
C GLU A 45 -32.71 -1.63 -7.48
N ILE A 46 -32.39 -2.86 -7.85
CA ILE A 46 -31.01 -3.31 -8.03
C ILE A 46 -30.71 -3.22 -9.51
N VAL A 47 -29.88 -2.26 -9.89
CA VAL A 47 -29.25 -2.26 -11.21
C VAL A 47 -28.29 -3.44 -11.23
N ARG A 48 -28.38 -4.30 -12.24
CA ARG A 48 -27.52 -5.48 -12.40
C ARG A 48 -26.51 -5.24 -13.52
N PRO A 49 -25.28 -5.76 -13.39
CA PRO A 49 -24.33 -5.75 -14.50
C PRO A 49 -24.74 -6.77 -15.56
N THR A 50 -24.10 -6.70 -16.73
CA THR A 50 -24.12 -7.79 -17.70
C THR A 50 -23.49 -9.03 -17.05
N PRO A 51 -24.09 -10.23 -17.20
CA PRO A 51 -23.48 -11.46 -16.70
C PRO A 51 -22.10 -11.67 -17.33
N LEU A 52 -21.10 -11.97 -16.50
CA LEU A 52 -19.77 -12.36 -16.95
C LEU A 52 -19.78 -13.78 -17.53
N ASP A 53 -18.95 -14.02 -18.54
CA ASP A 53 -18.63 -15.37 -18.97
C ASP A 53 -17.99 -16.16 -17.81
N PRO A 54 -18.42 -17.42 -17.55
CA PRO A 54 -17.89 -18.24 -16.46
C PRO A 54 -16.37 -18.46 -16.51
N SER A 55 -15.78 -18.50 -17.70
CA SER A 55 -14.34 -18.64 -17.87
C SER A 55 -13.60 -17.36 -17.48
N THR A 56 -14.16 -16.19 -17.82
CA THR A 56 -13.66 -14.88 -17.39
C THR A 56 -13.64 -14.78 -15.87
N LEU A 57 -14.75 -15.13 -15.21
CA LEU A 57 -14.83 -15.12 -13.76
C LEU A 57 -13.79 -16.05 -13.14
N THR A 58 -13.69 -17.30 -13.63
CA THR A 58 -12.73 -18.29 -13.12
C THR A 58 -11.28 -17.84 -13.28
N ALA A 59 -10.94 -17.25 -14.42
CA ALA A 59 -9.60 -16.73 -14.67
C ALA A 59 -9.28 -15.54 -13.75
N ALA A 60 -10.25 -14.63 -13.57
CA ALA A 60 -10.08 -13.48 -12.69
C ALA A 60 -9.91 -13.89 -11.22
N THR A 61 -10.76 -14.79 -10.72
CA THR A 61 -10.64 -15.29 -9.34
C THR A 61 -9.33 -16.05 -9.16
N ARG A 62 -8.92 -16.84 -10.16
CA ARG A 62 -7.63 -17.54 -10.10
C ARG A 62 -6.46 -16.56 -10.02
N ALA A 63 -6.49 -15.50 -10.83
CA ALA A 63 -5.45 -14.48 -10.79
C ALA A 63 -5.38 -13.79 -9.42
N LEU A 64 -6.53 -13.49 -8.79
CA LEU A 64 -6.56 -12.86 -7.47
C LEU A 64 -6.18 -13.84 -6.34
N ASP A 65 -6.56 -15.11 -6.39
CA ASP A 65 -6.37 -16.06 -5.29
C ASP A 65 -5.03 -16.81 -5.32
N TYR A 66 -4.41 -16.97 -6.50
CA TYR A 66 -3.25 -17.85 -6.66
C TYR A 66 -1.99 -17.18 -7.23
N THR A 67 -2.06 -15.91 -7.62
CA THR A 67 -0.87 -15.19 -8.12
C THR A 67 -0.05 -14.59 -6.98
N TRP A 68 -0.73 -14.12 -5.92
CA TRP A 68 -0.11 -13.47 -4.77
C TRP A 68 -0.64 -14.07 -3.48
N ASP A 69 0.26 -14.48 -2.59
CA ASP A 69 -0.06 -15.11 -1.30
C ASP A 69 -0.83 -14.15 -0.37
N THR A 70 -0.67 -12.85 -0.59
CA THR A 70 -1.31 -11.78 0.18
C THR A 70 -2.63 -11.30 -0.43
N SER A 71 -3.18 -12.03 -1.40
CA SER A 71 -4.39 -11.65 -2.13
C SER A 71 -5.44 -12.74 -2.07
N ARG A 72 -6.69 -12.34 -1.85
CA ARG A 72 -7.83 -13.26 -1.84
C ARG A 72 -9.12 -12.59 -2.31
N TYR A 73 -9.83 -13.25 -3.21
CA TYR A 73 -11.16 -12.88 -3.63
C TYR A 73 -12.23 -13.55 -2.76
N VAL A 74 -13.15 -12.75 -2.22
CA VAL A 74 -14.32 -13.22 -1.48
C VAL A 74 -15.57 -12.88 -2.28
N PRO A 75 -16.29 -13.88 -2.82
CA PRO A 75 -17.52 -13.65 -3.58
C PRO A 75 -18.59 -12.93 -2.76
N GLY A 76 -19.26 -11.97 -3.39
CA GLY A 76 -20.39 -11.24 -2.82
C GLY A 76 -21.74 -11.87 -3.18
N ASP A 77 -22.82 -11.34 -2.59
CA ASP A 77 -24.18 -11.75 -2.93
C ASP A 77 -24.59 -11.11 -4.28
N PRO A 78 -24.97 -11.92 -5.30
CA PRO A 78 -25.41 -11.43 -6.63
C PRO A 78 -26.55 -10.40 -6.57
N THR A 79 -27.34 -10.42 -5.49
CA THR A 79 -28.47 -9.49 -5.30
C THR A 79 -28.05 -8.11 -4.78
N THR A 80 -26.77 -7.92 -4.42
CA THR A 80 -26.27 -6.64 -3.88
C THR A 80 -25.68 -5.70 -4.93
N GLY A 81 -25.56 -6.13 -6.19
CA GLY A 81 -24.89 -5.35 -7.25
C GLY A 81 -23.37 -5.22 -7.03
N VAL A 82 -22.78 -6.10 -6.23
CA VAL A 82 -21.34 -6.17 -5.97
C VAL A 82 -20.90 -7.59 -6.21
N ILE A 83 -19.84 -7.77 -7.00
CA ILE A 83 -19.36 -9.11 -7.37
C ILE A 83 -18.60 -9.73 -6.20
N GLY A 84 -17.86 -8.94 -5.42
CA GLY A 84 -17.27 -9.41 -4.17
C GLY A 84 -16.41 -8.39 -3.45
N THR A 85 -15.55 -8.92 -2.61
CA THR A 85 -14.54 -8.19 -1.85
C THR A 85 -13.17 -8.73 -2.24
N TRP A 86 -12.19 -7.86 -2.39
CA TRP A 86 -10.79 -8.24 -2.52
C TRP A 86 -10.11 -8.02 -1.18
N GLU A 87 -9.77 -9.12 -0.52
CA GLU A 87 -9.00 -9.13 0.72
C GLU A 87 -7.52 -9.09 0.39
N LEU A 88 -6.82 -8.17 1.02
CA LEU A 88 -5.39 -7.96 0.91
C LEU A 88 -4.80 -8.18 2.29
N SER A 89 -4.12 -9.31 2.46
CA SER A 89 -3.51 -9.65 3.74
C SER A 89 -2.36 -8.70 4.08
N GLY A 90 -2.29 -8.38 5.37
CA GLY A 90 -1.15 -7.71 5.97
C GLY A 90 0.12 -8.54 5.76
N GLY A 91 1.27 -7.88 5.79
CA GLY A 91 2.55 -8.58 5.77
C GLY A 91 2.96 -8.98 7.18
N ARG A 92 4.23 -8.72 7.51
CA ARG A 92 4.80 -8.98 8.83
C ARG A 92 4.53 -7.83 9.81
N HIS A 93 4.35 -6.60 9.32
CA HIS A 93 4.33 -5.39 10.14
C HIS A 93 3.01 -4.64 10.12
N PHE A 94 2.24 -4.72 9.04
CA PHE A 94 0.99 -4.00 8.87
C PHE A 94 -0.19 -4.94 8.76
N ASP A 95 -1.34 -4.47 9.23
CA ASP A 95 -2.59 -5.21 9.13
C ASP A 95 -3.11 -5.28 7.69
N GLY A 96 -3.93 -6.28 7.40
CA GLY A 96 -4.59 -6.40 6.10
C GLY A 96 -5.78 -5.44 5.94
N THR A 97 -6.29 -5.35 4.71
CA THR A 97 -7.53 -4.64 4.40
C THR A 97 -8.43 -5.44 3.45
N ALA A 98 -9.66 -4.98 3.26
CA ALA A 98 -10.64 -5.54 2.35
C ALA A 98 -11.32 -4.42 1.57
N ILE A 99 -11.35 -4.55 0.24
CA ILE A 99 -11.89 -3.51 -0.66
C ILE A 99 -13.04 -4.06 -1.50
N GLY A 100 -14.06 -3.24 -1.75
CA GLY A 100 -15.18 -3.65 -2.60
C GLY A 100 -14.70 -3.83 -4.05
N LEU A 101 -15.04 -4.95 -4.67
CA LEU A 101 -14.59 -5.29 -6.01
C LEU A 101 -15.79 -5.47 -6.95
N HIS A 102 -15.67 -4.92 -8.16
CA HIS A 102 -16.49 -5.33 -9.28
C HIS A 102 -15.65 -5.70 -10.50
N LEU A 103 -16.06 -6.74 -11.21
CA LEU A 103 -15.43 -7.25 -12.41
C LEU A 103 -16.35 -7.01 -13.62
N TYR A 104 -15.83 -6.44 -14.70
CA TYR A 104 -16.53 -6.27 -15.96
C TYR A 104 -15.79 -6.96 -17.09
N GLU A 105 -16.53 -7.37 -18.12
CA GLU A 105 -15.92 -7.69 -19.41
C GLU A 105 -15.56 -6.40 -20.14
N ALA A 106 -14.41 -6.46 -20.81
CA ALA A 106 -13.88 -5.34 -21.55
C ALA A 106 -13.26 -5.78 -22.86
N ALA A 107 -13.07 -4.82 -23.75
CA ALA A 107 -12.39 -5.00 -25.03
C ALA A 107 -11.16 -4.08 -25.10
N PRO A 108 -10.09 -4.50 -25.79
CA PRO A 108 -8.98 -3.61 -26.07
C PRO A 108 -9.41 -2.52 -27.07
N ASP A 109 -8.98 -1.29 -26.82
CA ASP A 109 -9.11 -0.15 -27.74
C ASP A 109 -7.82 0.69 -27.72
N GLY A 110 -6.93 0.44 -28.68
CA GLY A 110 -5.62 1.11 -28.73
C GLY A 110 -4.79 0.88 -27.47
N ASP A 111 -4.43 1.96 -26.79
CA ASP A 111 -3.71 2.01 -25.51
C ASP A 111 -4.64 1.96 -24.28
N HIS A 112 -5.92 1.68 -24.49
CA HIS A 112 -6.95 1.60 -23.45
C HIS A 112 -7.70 0.26 -23.49
N VAL A 113 -8.45 0.03 -22.42
CA VAL A 113 -9.40 -1.06 -22.23
C VAL A 113 -10.74 -0.41 -21.91
N GLU A 114 -11.76 -0.77 -22.70
CA GLU A 114 -13.10 -0.17 -22.61
C GLU A 114 -14.12 -1.17 -22.08
N LEU A 115 -14.93 -0.68 -21.14
CA LEU A 115 -16.09 -1.40 -20.62
C LEU A 115 -17.25 -1.35 -21.63
N LYS A 116 -18.12 -2.34 -21.60
CA LYS A 116 -19.32 -2.36 -22.44
C LYS A 116 -20.31 -1.25 -22.01
N ASP A 117 -20.91 -0.56 -22.97
CA ASP A 117 -21.93 0.48 -22.70
C ASP A 117 -23.10 -0.03 -21.85
N ALA A 118 -23.47 -1.31 -22.02
CA ALA A 118 -24.52 -1.97 -21.25
C ALA A 118 -24.25 -2.00 -19.74
N ASP A 119 -22.98 -1.92 -19.33
CA ASP A 119 -22.56 -1.96 -17.92
C ASP A 119 -22.53 -0.56 -17.28
N LEU A 120 -22.65 0.52 -18.05
CA LEU A 120 -22.58 1.90 -17.53
C LEU A 120 -23.62 2.22 -16.44
N PRO A 121 -24.92 1.81 -16.56
CA PRO A 121 -25.89 2.03 -15.49
C PRO A 121 -25.49 1.32 -14.18
N HIS A 122 -24.95 0.11 -14.29
CA HIS A 122 -24.47 -0.63 -13.13
C HIS A 122 -23.23 0.04 -12.52
N LEU A 123 -22.26 0.42 -13.35
CA LEU A 123 -21.08 1.14 -12.91
C LEU A 123 -21.43 2.42 -12.16
N GLN A 124 -22.38 3.22 -12.69
CA GLN A 124 -22.90 4.40 -12.00
C GLN A 124 -23.50 4.09 -10.63
N SER A 125 -24.17 2.94 -10.48
CA SER A 125 -24.69 2.48 -9.18
C SER A 125 -23.56 2.07 -8.24
N PHE A 126 -22.61 1.25 -8.72
CA PHE A 126 -21.49 0.72 -7.94
C PHE A 126 -20.63 1.84 -7.36
N VAL A 127 -20.27 2.82 -8.19
CA VAL A 127 -19.38 3.92 -7.78
C VAL A 127 -20.06 4.92 -6.84
N ARG A 128 -21.37 4.86 -6.56
CA ARG A 128 -22.02 5.80 -5.61
C ARG A 128 -21.62 5.57 -4.15
N SER A 129 -21.19 4.37 -3.78
CA SER A 129 -20.86 4.04 -2.39
C SER A 129 -19.63 4.80 -1.90
N SER A 130 -19.65 5.33 -0.67
CA SER A 130 -18.50 5.98 -0.04
C SER A 130 -17.37 5.02 0.34
N ARG A 131 -17.61 3.70 0.29
CA ARG A 131 -16.58 2.68 0.55
C ARG A 131 -15.46 2.73 -0.48
N ARG A 132 -14.25 2.27 -0.09
CA ARG A 132 -13.17 2.00 -1.04
C ARG A 132 -13.63 0.90 -1.99
N GLY A 133 -13.45 1.13 -3.29
CA GLY A 133 -13.84 0.17 -4.31
C GLY A 133 -12.91 0.21 -5.50
N VAL A 134 -12.76 -0.93 -6.15
CA VAL A 134 -11.98 -1.11 -7.36
C VAL A 134 -12.83 -1.76 -8.44
N ILE A 135 -12.51 -1.40 -9.67
CA ILE A 135 -13.08 -1.97 -10.88
C ILE A 135 -11.97 -2.77 -11.56
N LEU A 136 -12.23 -4.04 -11.84
CA LEU A 136 -11.38 -4.87 -12.67
C LEU A 136 -12.06 -5.04 -14.03
N ALA A 137 -11.36 -4.70 -15.09
CA ALA A 137 -11.76 -4.99 -16.46
C ALA A 137 -11.01 -6.23 -16.93
N SER A 138 -11.73 -7.22 -17.47
CA SER A 138 -11.14 -8.44 -18.01
C SER A 138 -11.37 -8.56 -19.51
N LEU A 139 -10.31 -8.94 -20.22
CA LEU A 139 -10.35 -9.20 -21.66
C LEU A 139 -10.80 -10.65 -22.00
N GLY A 140 -11.20 -11.45 -21.01
CA GLY A 140 -11.47 -12.88 -21.18
C GLY A 140 -12.49 -13.21 -22.29
N ALA A 141 -13.59 -12.46 -22.37
CA ALA A 141 -14.60 -12.65 -23.41
C ALA A 141 -14.15 -12.19 -24.81
N ALA A 142 -13.12 -11.35 -24.89
CA ALA A 142 -12.50 -10.94 -26.16
C ALA A 142 -11.37 -11.89 -26.60
N GLY A 143 -11.16 -13.00 -25.88
CA GLY A 143 -10.05 -13.93 -26.13
C GLY A 143 -8.69 -13.41 -25.68
N GLY A 144 -8.66 -12.28 -24.96
CA GLY A 144 -7.45 -11.71 -24.37
C GLY A 144 -7.18 -12.22 -22.96
N THR A 145 -5.96 -11.98 -22.47
CA THR A 145 -5.55 -12.33 -21.11
C THR A 145 -5.28 -11.08 -20.30
N GLY A 146 -5.68 -11.06 -19.03
CA GLY A 146 -5.32 -9.99 -18.09
C GLY A 146 -6.52 -9.36 -17.38
N LEU A 147 -6.20 -8.70 -16.28
CA LEU A 147 -7.10 -7.85 -15.51
C LEU A 147 -6.53 -6.44 -15.51
N TYR A 148 -7.38 -5.42 -15.58
CA TYR A 148 -6.96 -4.02 -15.58
C TYR A 148 -7.67 -3.28 -14.45
N LEU A 149 -6.91 -2.55 -13.64
CA LEU A 149 -7.39 -1.96 -12.39
C LEU A 149 -7.76 -0.48 -12.56
N LEU A 150 -8.95 -0.11 -12.08
CA LEU A 150 -9.39 1.28 -12.00
C LEU A 150 -9.98 1.59 -10.61
N ASP A 151 -9.59 2.72 -10.02
CA ASP A 151 -10.14 3.18 -8.75
C ASP A 151 -11.59 3.67 -8.92
N ALA A 152 -12.51 3.20 -8.06
CA ALA A 152 -13.92 3.56 -8.16
C ALA A 152 -14.19 5.05 -7.97
N ALA A 153 -13.36 5.77 -7.20
CA ALA A 153 -13.51 7.21 -7.04
C ALA A 153 -13.02 7.97 -8.28
N HIS A 154 -12.04 7.44 -9.02
CA HIS A 154 -11.70 7.96 -10.35
C HIS A 154 -12.86 7.76 -11.34
N ALA A 155 -13.41 6.54 -11.41
CA ALA A 155 -14.56 6.24 -12.24
C ALA A 155 -15.78 7.14 -11.90
N ARG A 156 -16.06 7.33 -10.60
CA ARG A 156 -17.08 8.28 -10.12
C ARG A 156 -16.86 9.68 -10.65
N HIS A 157 -15.63 10.18 -10.57
CA HIS A 157 -15.29 11.53 -11.00
C HIS A 157 -15.52 11.71 -12.51
N LYS A 158 -15.11 10.74 -13.33
CA LYS A 158 -15.34 10.74 -14.78
C LYS A 158 -16.83 10.68 -15.13
N LEU A 159 -17.58 9.80 -14.50
CA LEU A 159 -19.03 9.69 -14.74
C LEU A 159 -19.78 10.96 -14.31
N ALA A 160 -19.38 11.58 -13.20
CA ALA A 160 -19.96 12.84 -12.73
C ALA A 160 -19.68 14.01 -13.68
N SER A 161 -18.60 13.96 -14.47
CA SER A 161 -18.30 14.95 -15.53
C SER A 161 -18.87 14.57 -16.90
N GLY A 162 -19.69 13.52 -16.98
CA GLY A 162 -20.28 13.05 -18.24
C GLY A 162 -19.32 12.27 -19.14
N GLN A 163 -18.16 11.85 -18.63
CA GLN A 163 -17.16 11.07 -19.35
C GLN A 163 -17.28 9.58 -19.01
N ILE A 164 -17.17 8.71 -20.01
CA ILE A 164 -17.01 7.27 -19.79
C ILE A 164 -15.58 7.01 -19.29
N PRO A 165 -15.39 6.31 -18.16
CA PRO A 165 -14.05 5.96 -17.69
C PRO A 165 -13.37 5.03 -18.69
N ARG A 166 -12.19 5.44 -19.20
CA ARG A 166 -11.31 4.59 -20.00
C ARG A 166 -10.19 4.08 -19.11
N ILE A 167 -9.80 2.81 -19.26
CA ILE A 167 -8.77 2.20 -18.42
C ILE A 167 -7.50 2.07 -19.26
N PRO A 168 -6.42 2.82 -18.97
CA PRO A 168 -5.15 2.66 -19.67
C PRO A 168 -4.65 1.20 -19.64
N ALA A 169 -4.11 0.71 -20.75
CA ALA A 169 -3.52 -0.63 -20.83
C ALA A 169 -2.36 -0.80 -19.84
N ALA A 170 -1.66 0.28 -19.50
CA ALA A 170 -0.63 0.29 -18.45
C ALA A 170 -1.16 -0.13 -17.06
N TYR A 171 -2.47 -0.05 -16.79
CA TYR A 171 -3.08 -0.46 -15.53
C TYR A 171 -3.36 -1.96 -15.44
N GLN A 172 -2.75 -2.76 -16.33
CA GLN A 172 -2.75 -4.21 -16.23
C GLN A 172 -2.25 -4.64 -14.85
N LEU A 173 -3.04 -5.49 -14.18
CA LEU A 173 -2.76 -6.07 -12.88
C LEU A 173 -1.69 -7.16 -13.03
N ASP A 174 -0.50 -6.84 -12.54
CA ASP A 174 0.75 -7.60 -12.53
C ASP A 174 1.47 -7.35 -11.19
N ASP A 175 2.66 -7.91 -10.99
CA ASP A 175 3.39 -7.76 -9.71
C ASP A 175 3.65 -6.31 -9.31
N LEU A 176 3.91 -5.42 -10.27
CA LEU A 176 4.17 -4.00 -10.01
C LEU A 176 2.89 -3.30 -9.57
N THR A 177 1.83 -3.36 -10.37
CA THR A 177 0.56 -2.69 -10.06
C THR A 177 -0.12 -3.28 -8.81
N PHE A 178 0.00 -4.60 -8.59
CA PHE A 178 -0.43 -5.26 -7.36
C PHE A 178 0.34 -4.73 -6.15
N ALA A 179 1.67 -4.67 -6.22
CA ALA A 179 2.50 -4.15 -5.13
C ALA A 179 2.09 -2.72 -4.74
N LEU A 180 1.88 -1.84 -5.73
CA LEU A 180 1.48 -0.45 -5.49
C LEU A 180 0.06 -0.37 -4.91
N ALA A 181 -0.88 -1.16 -5.43
CA ALA A 181 -2.26 -1.20 -4.94
C ALA A 181 -2.33 -1.70 -3.50
N ARG A 182 -1.68 -2.84 -3.20
CA ARG A 182 -1.60 -3.41 -1.85
C ARG A 182 -0.99 -2.42 -0.86
N ALA A 183 0.20 -1.88 -1.18
CA ALA A 183 0.89 -0.93 -0.33
C ALA A 183 0.02 0.31 -0.04
N LEU A 184 -0.63 0.87 -1.06
CA LEU A 184 -1.51 2.02 -0.87
C LEU A 184 -2.72 1.68 -0.01
N TYR A 185 -3.43 0.60 -0.31
CA TYR A 185 -4.70 0.31 0.37
C TYR A 185 -4.49 -0.07 1.84
N VAL A 186 -3.44 -0.83 2.15
CA VAL A 186 -3.08 -1.15 3.54
C VAL A 186 -2.72 0.12 4.33
N LEU A 187 -1.82 0.95 3.78
CA LEU A 187 -1.41 2.18 4.48
C LEU A 187 -2.57 3.20 4.57
N ASP A 188 -3.40 3.31 3.54
CA ASP A 188 -4.49 4.29 3.54
C ASP A 188 -5.58 3.93 4.55
N ASP A 189 -5.95 2.65 4.64
CA ASP A 189 -6.98 2.20 5.56
C ASP A 189 -6.51 2.27 7.01
N GLY A 190 -5.26 1.88 7.28
CA GLY A 190 -4.64 2.07 8.60
C GLY A 190 -4.59 3.54 9.01
N MET A 191 -4.16 4.42 8.11
CA MET A 191 -4.13 5.87 8.38
C MET A 191 -5.52 6.48 8.58
N LEU A 192 -6.56 5.95 7.92
CA LEU A 192 -7.93 6.41 8.14
C LEU A 192 -8.51 5.92 9.47
N ALA A 193 -8.15 4.71 9.90
CA ALA A 193 -8.54 4.20 11.22
C ALA A 193 -7.94 5.05 12.35
N ASP A 194 -6.73 5.57 12.14
CA ASP A 194 -5.96 6.31 13.15
C ASP A 194 -6.10 7.85 13.07
N ASP A 195 -6.91 8.41 12.16
CA ASP A 195 -6.96 9.88 11.96
C ASP A 195 -7.43 10.63 13.22
N LEU A 196 -8.42 10.09 13.95
CA LEU A 196 -8.90 10.70 15.19
C LEU A 196 -7.87 10.58 16.34
N PRO A 197 -7.34 9.38 16.67
CA PRO A 197 -6.27 9.26 17.67
C PRO A 197 -5.05 10.14 17.41
N LEU A 198 -4.60 10.24 16.17
CA LEU A 198 -3.48 11.09 15.78
C LEU A 198 -3.80 12.58 15.95
N SER A 199 -5.05 12.97 15.69
CA SER A 199 -5.52 14.35 15.88
C SER A 199 -5.66 14.72 17.36
N ASP A 200 -6.25 13.84 18.17
CA ASP A 200 -6.52 14.09 19.59
C ASP A 200 -5.24 14.25 20.41
N ARG A 201 -4.17 13.55 20.00
CA ARG A 201 -2.86 13.63 20.65
C ARG A 201 -1.92 14.66 20.03
N ALA A 202 -2.37 15.49 19.08
CA ALA A 202 -1.46 16.40 18.35
C ALA A 202 -0.61 17.32 19.25
N GLU A 203 -1.17 17.81 20.38
CA GLU A 203 -0.43 18.63 21.35
C GLU A 203 0.65 17.84 22.10
N GLU A 204 0.31 16.64 22.57
CA GLU A 204 1.23 15.72 23.23
C GLU A 204 2.37 15.30 22.29
N LEU A 205 2.03 14.99 21.04
CA LEU A 205 3.02 14.69 20.00
C LEU A 205 3.92 15.90 19.69
N GLY A 206 3.35 17.11 19.73
CA GLY A 206 4.10 18.35 19.63
C GLY A 206 5.08 18.59 20.77
N TYR A 207 4.83 18.02 21.95
CA TYR A 207 5.80 18.01 23.05
C TYR A 207 7.01 17.11 22.71
N TYR A 208 6.79 15.88 22.27
CA TYR A 208 7.86 14.95 21.90
C TYR A 208 8.78 15.46 20.80
N VAL A 209 8.24 16.21 19.82
CA VAL A 209 9.06 16.90 18.80
C VAL A 209 10.09 17.84 19.44
N LYS A 210 9.73 18.51 20.54
CA LYS A 210 10.57 19.51 21.21
C LYS A 210 11.56 18.87 22.17
N THR A 211 11.20 17.73 22.77
CA THR A 211 12.08 17.00 23.69
C THR A 211 13.34 16.51 22.97
N GLY A 212 14.39 16.25 23.75
CA GLY A 212 15.61 15.59 23.27
C GLY A 212 15.35 14.11 23.03
N ASP A 213 16.06 13.26 23.75
CA ASP A 213 15.98 11.81 23.55
C ASP A 213 14.62 11.27 24.04
N SER A 214 14.03 10.35 23.30
CA SER A 214 12.73 9.77 23.63
C SER A 214 12.52 8.39 23.00
N ALA A 215 11.81 7.53 23.73
CA ALA A 215 11.45 6.19 23.28
C ALA A 215 10.13 5.71 23.95
N PRO A 216 8.97 6.30 23.63
CA PRO A 216 7.73 5.91 24.27
C PRO A 216 7.33 4.49 23.87
N PRO A 217 7.02 3.61 24.84
CA PRO A 217 6.66 2.24 24.56
C PRO A 217 5.37 2.18 23.74
N ARG A 218 5.21 1.11 22.94
CA ARG A 218 4.01 0.91 22.13
C ARG A 218 2.72 0.90 22.97
N THR A 219 2.82 0.47 24.22
CA THR A 219 1.71 0.40 25.19
C THR A 219 1.14 1.76 25.60
N ASP A 220 1.86 2.87 25.36
CA ASP A 220 1.36 4.22 25.67
C ASP A 220 0.38 4.73 24.59
N MET A 221 0.36 4.08 23.42
CA MET A 221 -0.50 4.42 22.29
C MET A 221 -1.25 3.18 21.76
N PRO A 222 -2.02 2.48 22.63
CA PRO A 222 -2.64 1.20 22.27
C PRO A 222 -3.74 1.35 21.21
N GLU A 223 -4.28 2.56 21.04
CA GLU A 223 -5.33 2.85 20.05
C GLU A 223 -4.83 2.98 18.61
N LEU A 224 -3.53 3.25 18.40
CA LEU A 224 -2.98 3.34 17.04
C LEU A 224 -2.84 1.96 16.42
N SER A 225 -3.19 1.81 15.16
CA SER A 225 -2.78 0.65 14.36
C SER A 225 -1.25 0.65 14.13
N PRO A 226 -0.65 -0.47 13.69
CA PRO A 226 0.76 -0.50 13.29
C PRO A 226 1.12 0.56 12.24
N VAL A 227 0.18 0.89 11.33
CA VAL A 227 0.38 1.92 10.30
C VAL A 227 0.45 3.32 10.91
N GLY A 228 -0.48 3.68 11.81
CA GLY A 228 -0.46 4.97 12.49
C GLY A 228 0.76 5.15 13.37
N ALA A 229 1.18 4.10 14.07
CA ALA A 229 2.43 4.10 14.83
C ALA A 229 3.66 4.29 13.93
N ALA A 230 3.74 3.58 12.81
CA ALA A 230 4.81 3.77 11.83
C ALA A 230 4.82 5.19 11.24
N TRP A 231 3.65 5.75 10.91
CA TRP A 231 3.54 7.13 10.43
C TRP A 231 4.02 8.12 11.47
N LEU A 232 3.56 7.98 12.71
CA LEU A 232 3.92 8.86 13.80
C LEU A 232 5.42 8.79 14.11
N GLY A 233 5.94 7.60 14.37
CA GLY A 233 7.33 7.40 14.73
C GLY A 233 8.27 7.84 13.63
N SER A 234 7.94 7.57 12.38
CA SER A 234 8.77 7.98 11.24
C SER A 234 8.73 9.48 10.96
N SER A 235 7.60 10.14 11.22
CA SER A 235 7.46 11.60 11.16
C SER A 235 8.30 12.27 12.25
N LEU A 236 8.24 11.76 13.49
CA LEU A 236 9.02 12.26 14.61
C LEU A 236 10.53 12.07 14.40
N CYS A 237 10.93 10.89 13.94
CA CYS A 237 12.32 10.62 13.54
C CYS A 237 12.81 11.62 12.48
N GLY A 238 12.02 11.88 11.43
CA GLY A 238 12.37 12.85 10.39
C GLY A 238 12.52 14.28 10.92
N GLN A 239 11.62 14.71 11.80
CA GLN A 239 11.69 16.02 12.45
C GLN A 239 12.90 16.14 13.39
N TYR A 240 13.17 15.11 14.19
CA TYR A 240 14.32 15.05 15.09
C TYR A 240 15.63 15.14 14.31
N ILE A 241 15.79 14.34 13.25
CA ILE A 241 16.96 14.38 12.36
C ILE A 241 17.12 15.79 11.77
N THR A 242 16.06 16.36 11.19
CA THR A 242 16.13 17.66 10.49
C THR A 242 16.64 18.76 11.41
N ARG A 243 16.10 18.84 12.64
CA ARG A 243 16.52 19.80 13.66
C ARG A 243 17.99 19.64 14.04
N ARG A 244 18.51 18.41 14.11
CA ARG A 244 19.92 18.15 14.44
C ARG A 244 20.86 18.40 13.27
N LEU A 245 20.41 18.19 12.03
CA LEU A 245 21.17 18.53 10.84
C LEU A 245 21.40 20.04 10.70
N ASP A 246 20.53 20.88 11.28
CA ASP A 246 20.73 22.34 11.35
C ASP A 246 22.01 22.73 12.11
N GLU A 247 22.42 21.91 13.06
CA GLU A 247 23.59 22.13 13.92
C GLU A 247 24.89 21.55 13.34
N LEU A 248 24.82 20.84 12.21
CA LEU A 248 25.93 20.03 11.70
C LEU A 248 26.60 20.65 10.46
N PRO A 249 27.94 20.80 10.47
CA PRO A 249 28.68 21.40 9.36
C PRO A 249 29.02 20.40 8.23
N ALA A 250 28.94 19.09 8.48
CA ALA A 250 29.32 18.05 7.52
C ALA A 250 28.13 17.41 6.82
N VAL A 251 28.40 16.83 5.64
CA VAL A 251 27.43 16.02 4.90
C VAL A 251 27.14 14.74 5.68
N PRO A 252 25.88 14.47 6.06
CA PRO A 252 25.53 13.27 6.80
C PRO A 252 25.51 12.03 5.89
N VAL A 253 25.75 10.88 6.52
CA VAL A 253 25.50 9.56 5.95
C VAL A 253 24.38 8.89 6.75
N PHE A 254 23.45 8.24 6.07
CA PHE A 254 22.27 7.64 6.68
C PHE A 254 22.39 6.12 6.69
N TRP A 255 21.79 5.47 7.70
CA TRP A 255 21.49 4.05 7.71
C TRP A 255 19.98 3.85 7.80
N THR A 256 19.44 3.07 6.88
CA THR A 256 18.02 2.70 6.81
C THR A 256 17.88 1.28 7.35
N ARG A 257 16.94 1.08 8.27
CA ARG A 257 16.72 -0.21 8.93
C ARG A 257 15.84 -1.16 8.10
N GLU A 258 15.01 -0.58 7.25
CA GLU A 258 14.05 -1.24 6.37
C GLU A 258 14.77 -2.19 5.39
N ALA A 259 14.31 -3.43 5.31
CA ALA A 259 14.90 -4.52 4.54
C ALA A 259 13.90 -5.27 3.66
N THR A 260 12.59 -4.97 3.77
CA THR A 260 11.54 -5.61 2.96
C THR A 260 10.62 -4.58 2.31
N GLY A 261 9.86 -5.01 1.29
CA GLY A 261 8.94 -4.12 0.56
C GLY A 261 7.88 -3.47 1.43
N GLU A 262 7.29 -4.23 2.35
CA GLU A 262 6.33 -3.73 3.34
C GLU A 262 6.94 -2.61 4.19
N GLU A 263 8.12 -2.84 4.76
CA GLU A 263 8.85 -1.85 5.57
C GLU A 263 9.22 -0.60 4.75
N CYS A 264 9.48 -0.78 3.45
CA CYS A 264 9.83 0.28 2.51
C CYS A 264 8.63 1.09 2.00
N ALA A 265 7.41 0.53 1.99
CA ALA A 265 6.21 1.19 1.46
C ALA A 265 5.93 2.60 2.05
N PRO A 266 6.13 2.84 3.38
CA PRO A 266 6.08 4.18 3.97
C PRO A 266 6.94 5.23 3.26
N TRP A 267 8.13 4.89 2.75
CA TRP A 267 8.98 5.84 2.03
C TRP A 267 8.31 6.36 0.76
N LEU A 268 7.64 5.47 0.02
CA LEU A 268 6.99 5.77 -1.26
C LEU A 268 5.69 6.57 -1.07
N LEU A 269 4.94 6.30 0.01
CA LEU A 269 3.56 6.75 0.14
C LEU A 269 3.35 7.80 1.23
N PHE A 270 4.15 7.82 2.30
CA PHE A 270 4.01 8.85 3.34
C PHE A 270 4.50 10.20 2.82
N ARG A 271 3.59 11.18 2.81
CA ARG A 271 3.87 12.54 2.35
C ARG A 271 5.05 13.19 3.08
N HIS A 272 5.20 12.91 4.38
CA HIS A 272 6.28 13.50 5.17
C HIS A 272 7.66 12.92 4.79
N LYS A 273 7.75 11.64 4.39
CA LYS A 273 9.01 11.00 3.98
C LYS A 273 9.57 11.64 2.71
N HIS A 274 8.70 11.88 1.73
CA HIS A 274 9.09 12.59 0.51
C HIS A 274 9.57 14.02 0.79
N ARG A 275 8.83 14.78 1.61
CA ARG A 275 9.24 16.13 2.03
C ARG A 275 10.59 16.12 2.75
N TYR A 276 10.80 15.14 3.63
CA TYR A 276 12.05 14.94 4.34
C TYR A 276 13.22 14.67 3.38
N LEU A 277 13.07 13.74 2.44
CA LEU A 277 14.11 13.46 1.43
C LEU A 277 14.45 14.68 0.59
N GLN A 278 13.44 15.41 0.12
CA GLN A 278 13.63 16.65 -0.64
C GLN A 278 14.36 17.72 0.17
N ALA A 279 13.99 17.91 1.44
CA ALA A 279 14.62 18.89 2.32
C ALA A 279 16.09 18.55 2.57
N VAL A 280 16.40 17.28 2.88
CA VAL A 280 17.78 16.81 3.09
C VAL A 280 18.61 16.94 1.81
N ALA A 281 18.07 16.48 0.67
CA ALA A 281 18.76 16.57 -0.62
C ALA A 281 19.03 18.02 -1.04
N SER A 282 18.07 18.93 -0.81
CA SER A 282 18.22 20.35 -1.14
C SER A 282 19.23 21.04 -0.23
N ARG A 283 19.24 20.71 1.07
CA ARG A 283 20.17 21.30 2.05
C ARG A 283 21.63 21.04 1.70
N PHE A 284 21.95 19.82 1.29
CA PHE A 284 23.32 19.41 0.95
C PHE A 284 23.57 19.39 -0.56
N ALA A 285 22.73 20.08 -1.34
CA ALA A 285 22.94 20.22 -2.77
C ALA A 285 24.27 20.93 -3.04
N GLY A 286 25.12 20.34 -3.89
CA GLY A 286 26.42 20.91 -4.26
C GLY A 286 27.55 20.68 -3.26
N ALA A 287 27.33 19.87 -2.22
CA ALA A 287 28.43 19.42 -1.36
C ALA A 287 29.48 18.62 -2.15
N ALA A 288 30.74 18.67 -1.70
CA ALA A 288 31.86 18.01 -2.37
C ALA A 288 31.73 16.47 -2.41
N SER A 289 31.08 15.90 -1.39
CA SER A 289 30.76 14.47 -1.32
C SER A 289 29.25 14.26 -1.51
N PRO A 290 28.82 13.22 -2.24
CA PRO A 290 27.40 12.91 -2.39
C PRO A 290 26.79 12.50 -1.04
N LEU A 291 25.51 12.80 -0.87
CA LEU A 291 24.72 12.22 0.22
C LEU A 291 24.68 10.71 0.05
N GLY A 292 24.87 10.00 1.15
CA GLY A 292 24.94 8.54 1.16
C GLY A 292 23.91 7.91 2.09
N ARG A 293 23.34 6.79 1.69
CA ARG A 293 22.41 6.03 2.53
C ARG A 293 22.66 4.53 2.41
N ALA A 294 22.95 3.89 3.52
CA ALA A 294 23.19 2.46 3.62
C ALA A 294 21.92 1.69 4.02
N PHE A 295 21.85 0.44 3.60
CA PHE A 295 20.86 -0.57 4.01
C PHE A 295 21.59 -1.88 4.29
N CYS A 296 21.02 -2.69 5.19
CA CYS A 296 21.32 -4.12 5.25
C CYS A 296 20.10 -4.89 4.74
N VAL A 297 20.28 -5.63 3.65
CA VAL A 297 19.24 -6.49 3.04
C VAL A 297 19.83 -7.90 2.90
N PRO A 298 19.76 -8.74 3.94
CA PRO A 298 20.29 -10.10 3.87
C PRO A 298 19.56 -10.96 2.84
N GLU A 299 20.23 -11.97 2.29
CA GLU A 299 19.63 -12.88 1.29
C GLU A 299 18.35 -13.56 1.81
N THR A 300 18.30 -13.85 3.12
CA THR A 300 17.11 -14.42 3.77
C THR A 300 15.90 -13.51 3.69
N ALA A 301 16.08 -12.19 3.72
CA ALA A 301 14.99 -11.22 3.53
C ALA A 301 14.51 -11.19 2.08
N VAL A 302 15.40 -11.38 1.11
CA VAL A 302 15.04 -11.48 -0.31
C VAL A 302 14.23 -12.76 -0.57
N HIS A 303 14.77 -13.92 -0.19
CA HIS A 303 14.14 -15.21 -0.49
C HIS A 303 12.82 -15.46 0.27
N SER A 304 12.58 -14.76 1.38
CA SER A 304 11.33 -14.87 2.16
C SER A 304 10.22 -13.91 1.71
N THR A 305 10.42 -13.15 0.63
CA THR A 305 9.46 -12.17 0.13
C THR A 305 9.08 -12.43 -1.32
N GLU A 306 7.84 -12.09 -1.67
CA GLU A 306 7.30 -12.19 -3.04
C GLU A 306 7.94 -11.14 -3.98
N PRO A 307 7.95 -11.37 -5.31
CA PRO A 307 8.42 -10.37 -6.27
C PRO A 307 7.78 -8.99 -6.10
N SER A 308 6.48 -8.95 -5.75
CA SER A 308 5.74 -7.71 -5.47
C SER A 308 6.36 -6.89 -4.32
N GLU A 309 6.83 -7.53 -3.24
CA GLU A 309 7.51 -6.82 -2.16
C GLU A 309 8.91 -6.34 -2.57
N ARG A 310 9.64 -7.17 -3.33
CA ARG A 310 10.99 -6.83 -3.82
C ARG A 310 10.94 -5.61 -4.74
N ILE A 311 9.89 -5.49 -5.56
CA ILE A 311 9.64 -4.31 -6.39
C ILE A 311 9.50 -3.03 -5.53
N LEU A 312 8.79 -3.09 -4.40
CA LEU A 312 8.66 -1.93 -3.51
C LEU A 312 10.01 -1.49 -2.92
N LEU A 313 10.89 -2.44 -2.59
CA LEU A 313 12.24 -2.14 -2.12
C LEU A 313 13.06 -1.46 -3.22
N LEU A 314 13.04 -2.01 -4.44
CA LEU A 314 13.70 -1.41 -5.61
C LEU A 314 13.20 0.01 -5.87
N LEU A 315 11.88 0.24 -5.82
CA LEU A 315 11.30 1.57 -6.02
C LEU A 315 11.73 2.56 -4.93
N THR A 316 11.84 2.12 -3.67
CA THR A 316 12.32 2.98 -2.59
C THR A 316 13.78 3.40 -2.81
N VAL A 317 14.65 2.48 -3.25
CA VAL A 317 16.04 2.81 -3.60
C VAL A 317 16.09 3.71 -4.82
N ALA A 318 15.28 3.46 -5.86
CA ALA A 318 15.17 4.31 -7.04
C ALA A 318 14.72 5.74 -6.68
N MET A 319 13.81 5.90 -5.72
CA MET A 319 13.39 7.22 -5.23
C MET A 319 14.53 7.97 -4.55
N MET A 320 15.38 7.28 -3.79
CA MET A 320 16.55 7.89 -3.13
C MET A 320 17.60 8.31 -4.17
N GLU A 321 17.88 7.45 -5.14
CA GLU A 321 18.80 7.71 -6.24
C GLU A 321 18.32 8.87 -7.14
N MET A 322 17.00 8.97 -7.39
CA MET A 322 16.37 10.11 -8.07
C MET A 322 16.66 11.43 -7.36
N HIS A 323 16.74 11.42 -6.02
CA HIS A 323 17.10 12.58 -5.19
C HIS A 323 18.62 12.77 -5.03
N ARG A 324 19.45 12.06 -5.82
CA ARG A 324 20.92 12.09 -5.79
C ARG A 324 21.50 11.65 -4.44
N ILE A 325 20.80 10.76 -3.74
CA ILE A 325 21.31 10.07 -2.56
C ILE A 325 21.86 8.73 -3.04
N THR A 326 23.17 8.57 -2.96
CA THR A 326 23.84 7.32 -3.34
C THR A 326 23.48 6.24 -2.34
N VAL A 327 22.98 5.11 -2.81
CA VAL A 327 22.58 4.00 -1.96
C VAL A 327 23.67 2.93 -1.92
N TRP A 328 24.00 2.47 -0.72
CA TRP A 328 24.83 1.29 -0.48
C TRP A 328 24.00 0.21 0.19
N ILE A 329 24.17 -1.03 -0.24
CA ILE A 329 23.49 -2.19 0.33
C ILE A 329 24.55 -3.22 0.70
N THR A 330 24.54 -3.66 1.96
CA THR A 330 25.25 -4.87 2.40
C THR A 330 24.26 -6.02 2.56
N SER A 331 24.68 -7.24 2.21
CA SER A 331 23.94 -8.47 2.49
C SER A 331 24.41 -9.18 3.77
N ASP A 332 25.43 -8.64 4.45
CA ASP A 332 26.00 -9.27 5.65
C ASP A 332 24.98 -9.25 6.80
N PRO A 333 24.51 -10.42 7.28
CA PRO A 333 23.50 -10.52 8.32
C PRO A 333 23.96 -9.95 9.67
N ASN A 334 25.26 -9.75 9.89
CA ASN A 334 25.77 -9.12 11.12
C ASN A 334 25.26 -7.69 11.31
N TYR A 335 24.89 -7.00 10.22
CA TYR A 335 24.34 -5.65 10.24
C TYR A 335 22.80 -5.60 10.13
N ALA A 336 22.12 -6.75 10.12
CA ALA A 336 20.66 -6.80 9.95
C ALA A 336 19.88 -6.15 11.11
N GLN A 337 20.48 -6.14 12.29
CA GLN A 337 19.92 -5.54 13.51
C GLN A 337 20.44 -4.12 13.77
N THR A 338 21.25 -3.56 12.88
CA THR A 338 21.75 -2.19 13.02
C THR A 338 20.58 -1.21 13.02
N GLU A 339 20.57 -0.32 14.02
CA GLU A 339 19.55 0.70 14.19
C GLU A 339 19.51 1.69 13.02
N GLY A 340 18.37 2.34 12.79
CA GLY A 340 18.29 3.48 11.88
C GLY A 340 19.04 4.68 12.48
N PHE A 341 20.02 5.21 11.76
CA PHE A 341 20.84 6.32 12.27
C PHE A 341 21.28 7.30 11.18
N VAL A 342 21.78 8.44 11.63
CA VAL A 342 22.49 9.44 10.81
C VAL A 342 23.85 9.68 11.44
N LEU A 343 24.90 9.49 10.67
CA LEU A 343 26.28 9.74 11.06
C LEU A 343 26.74 11.06 10.43
N ALA A 344 27.23 11.98 11.26
CA ALA A 344 27.85 13.22 10.82
C ALA A 344 29.12 13.47 11.64
N GLN A 345 30.28 13.25 11.03
CA GLN A 345 31.60 13.30 11.68
C GLN A 345 31.70 12.36 12.89
N ASP A 346 31.74 12.93 14.09
CA ASP A 346 31.89 12.29 15.40
C ASP A 346 30.57 12.23 16.18
N ARG A 347 29.44 12.45 15.49
CA ARG A 347 28.11 12.41 16.08
C ARG A 347 27.20 11.42 15.36
N THR A 348 26.46 10.64 16.14
CA THR A 348 25.40 9.76 15.66
C THR A 348 24.05 10.22 16.19
N ILE A 349 23.07 10.31 15.30
CA ILE A 349 21.66 10.59 15.59
C ILE A 349 20.89 9.29 15.34
N LEU A 350 20.36 8.68 16.40
CA LEU A 350 19.48 7.52 16.30
C LEU A 350 18.06 7.94 15.96
N ALA A 351 17.41 7.16 15.11
CA ALA A 351 16.08 7.44 14.59
C ALA A 351 15.41 6.14 14.09
N ASN A 352 14.92 5.34 15.04
CA ASN A 352 14.19 4.11 14.77
C ASN A 352 12.67 4.31 14.88
N TRP A 353 11.91 3.68 14.00
CA TRP A 353 10.45 3.69 14.01
C TRP A 353 9.84 2.37 13.54
N ILE A 354 10.68 1.40 13.19
CA ILE A 354 10.28 0.09 12.68
C ILE A 354 11.12 -1.00 13.34
N ARG A 355 10.52 -2.19 13.54
CA ARG A 355 11.11 -3.31 14.29
C ARG A 355 11.63 -2.88 15.67
N GLU A 356 10.79 -2.16 16.41
CA GLU A 356 11.11 -1.54 17.68
C GLU A 356 9.94 -1.71 18.66
N ASP A 357 10.22 -1.92 19.95
CA ASP A 357 9.19 -2.09 20.99
C ASP A 357 8.53 -0.75 21.38
N SER A 358 9.21 0.35 21.06
CA SER A 358 8.72 1.72 21.14
C SER A 358 8.09 2.18 19.82
N VAL A 359 7.20 3.17 19.88
CA VAL A 359 6.61 3.77 18.66
C VAL A 359 7.71 4.44 17.83
N TRP A 360 8.68 5.03 18.50
CA TRP A 360 9.95 5.48 17.93
C TRP A 360 11.02 5.46 19.00
N ARG A 361 12.28 5.51 18.57
CA ARG A 361 13.42 5.79 19.43
C ARG A 361 14.32 6.80 18.75
N VAL A 362 14.49 7.96 19.39
CA VAL A 362 15.41 9.01 18.97
C VAL A 362 16.40 9.33 20.08
N ALA A 363 17.67 9.44 19.72
CA ALA A 363 18.74 9.83 20.63
C ALA A 363 19.91 10.46 19.86
N THR A 364 20.78 11.20 20.55
CA THR A 364 22.02 11.72 19.94
C THR A 364 23.21 11.39 20.84
N THR A 365 24.27 10.83 20.27
CA THR A 365 25.53 10.59 20.99
C THR A 365 26.72 11.15 20.21
N SER A 366 27.75 11.56 20.95
CA SER A 366 29.05 11.97 20.43
C SER A 366 30.20 11.32 21.21
N ALA A 367 29.92 10.32 22.04
CA ALA A 367 30.95 9.55 22.72
C ALA A 367 31.62 8.63 21.69
N ALA A 368 32.95 8.63 21.63
CA ALA A 368 33.69 7.94 20.57
C ALA A 368 33.42 6.43 20.56
N GLU A 369 33.31 5.83 21.74
CA GLU A 369 32.97 4.42 21.95
C GLU A 369 31.57 4.06 21.44
N ASP A 370 30.60 4.97 21.56
CA ASP A 370 29.23 4.76 21.07
C ASP A 370 29.12 5.01 19.57
N VAL A 371 29.93 5.91 19.03
CA VAL A 371 29.92 6.30 17.60
C VAL A 371 30.66 5.28 16.73
N ALA A 372 31.70 4.64 17.25
CA ALA A 372 32.55 3.72 16.51
C ALA A 372 31.80 2.58 15.79
N PRO A 373 30.81 1.87 16.40
CA PRO A 373 30.07 0.82 15.70
C PRO A 373 29.30 1.32 14.48
N TYR A 374 28.79 2.55 14.52
CA TYR A 374 28.06 3.15 13.40
C TYR A 374 29.00 3.57 12.27
N GLN A 375 30.20 4.07 12.61
CA GLN A 375 31.25 4.34 11.64
C GLN A 375 31.70 3.05 10.94
N GLU A 376 31.87 1.96 11.69
CA GLU A 376 32.22 0.65 11.14
C GLU A 376 31.14 0.14 10.19
N ALA A 377 29.86 0.23 10.55
CA ALA A 377 28.75 -0.18 9.69
C ALA A 377 28.72 0.59 8.36
N ILE A 378 28.91 1.92 8.39
CA ILE A 378 28.99 2.74 7.17
C ILE A 378 30.21 2.36 6.33
N ALA A 379 31.39 2.24 6.96
CA ALA A 379 32.61 1.89 6.24
C ALA A 379 32.49 0.51 5.58
N HIS A 380 31.88 -0.46 6.27
CA HIS A 380 31.60 -1.77 5.71
C HIS A 380 30.66 -1.68 4.51
N ALA A 381 29.51 -1.02 4.65
CA ALA A 381 28.53 -0.91 3.57
C ALA A 381 29.10 -0.20 2.33
N GLN A 382 29.95 0.81 2.52
CA GLN A 382 30.64 1.49 1.42
C GLN A 382 31.66 0.60 0.71
N SER A 383 32.41 -0.21 1.47
CA SER A 383 33.51 -1.04 0.94
C SER A 383 33.03 -2.36 0.33
N HIS A 384 31.89 -2.88 0.79
CA HIS A 384 31.37 -4.20 0.43
C HIS A 384 29.95 -4.11 -0.14
N SER A 385 29.60 -3.00 -0.79
CA SER A 385 28.26 -2.87 -1.34
C SER A 385 28.01 -3.85 -2.48
N ILE A 386 26.88 -4.56 -2.44
CA ILE A 386 26.44 -5.44 -3.53
C ILE A 386 25.88 -4.67 -4.74
N VAL A 387 25.63 -3.36 -4.59
CA VAL A 387 25.06 -2.49 -5.63
C VAL A 387 26.05 -1.42 -6.09
N ASP A 388 27.35 -1.75 -6.17
CA ASP A 388 28.36 -0.78 -6.60
C ASP A 388 28.22 -0.40 -8.08
N GLY A 389 28.53 0.87 -8.39
CA GLY A 389 28.44 1.40 -9.74
C GLY A 389 28.49 2.92 -9.79
N ALA A 390 29.08 3.47 -10.86
CA ALA A 390 29.27 4.92 -11.01
C ALA A 390 27.96 5.70 -11.26
N THR A 391 26.93 5.03 -11.79
CA THR A 391 25.65 5.66 -12.15
C THR A 391 24.48 5.03 -11.41
N PRO A 392 23.39 5.79 -11.16
CA PRO A 392 22.16 5.22 -10.61
C PRO A 392 21.65 4.00 -11.38
N ALA A 393 21.72 4.02 -12.72
CA ALA A 393 21.28 2.92 -13.55
C ALA A 393 22.05 1.62 -13.25
N THR A 394 23.39 1.70 -13.16
CA THR A 394 24.22 0.52 -12.84
C THR A 394 23.89 -0.03 -11.46
N ARG A 395 23.73 0.83 -10.45
CA ARG A 395 23.42 0.42 -9.07
C ARG A 395 22.02 -0.19 -8.96
N LEU A 396 21.02 0.42 -9.61
CA LEU A 396 19.64 -0.09 -9.62
C LEU A 396 19.50 -1.39 -10.40
N GLN A 397 20.26 -1.57 -11.48
CA GLN A 397 20.32 -2.84 -12.20
C GLN A 397 20.96 -3.94 -11.36
N ALA A 398 22.06 -3.64 -10.65
CA ALA A 398 22.69 -4.57 -9.71
C ALA A 398 21.73 -4.95 -8.57
N LEU A 399 20.97 -3.97 -8.05
CA LEU A 399 19.92 -4.23 -7.06
C LEU A 399 18.82 -5.13 -7.61
N ALA A 400 18.31 -4.86 -8.81
CA ALA A 400 17.28 -5.70 -9.42
C ALA A 400 17.77 -7.14 -9.60
N ALA A 401 19.03 -7.33 -10.01
CA ALA A 401 19.63 -8.66 -10.11
C ALA A 401 19.70 -9.37 -8.74
N TYR A 402 20.14 -8.67 -7.69
CA TYR A 402 20.16 -9.22 -6.33
C TYR A 402 18.76 -9.57 -5.79
N LEU A 403 17.75 -8.79 -6.14
CA LEU A 403 16.36 -9.02 -5.79
C LEU A 403 15.66 -10.07 -6.68
N GLU A 404 16.37 -10.67 -7.64
CA GLU A 404 15.83 -11.62 -8.62
C GLU A 404 14.68 -11.04 -9.46
N LEU A 405 14.76 -9.74 -9.79
CA LEU A 405 13.79 -9.04 -10.64
C LEU A 405 14.30 -8.93 -12.08
N ASP A 406 13.42 -9.18 -13.05
CA ASP A 406 13.73 -8.91 -14.46
C ASP A 406 13.82 -7.39 -14.67
N TRP A 407 15.06 -6.90 -14.80
CA TRP A 407 15.37 -5.49 -15.02
C TRP A 407 14.65 -4.91 -16.24
N THR A 408 14.62 -5.64 -17.36
CA THR A 408 14.04 -5.14 -18.61
C THR A 408 12.54 -4.99 -18.47
N TRP A 409 11.90 -5.98 -17.84
CA TRP A 409 10.47 -5.94 -17.54
C TRP A 409 10.13 -4.80 -16.57
N VAL A 410 10.86 -4.66 -15.46
CA VAL A 410 10.58 -3.59 -14.47
C VAL A 410 10.69 -2.20 -15.09
N VAL A 411 11.77 -1.93 -15.85
CA VAL A 411 11.97 -0.62 -16.49
C VAL A 411 10.86 -0.33 -17.51
N ALA A 412 10.51 -1.31 -18.35
CA ALA A 412 9.43 -1.17 -19.32
C ALA A 412 8.09 -0.87 -18.64
N ARG A 413 7.72 -1.63 -17.60
CA ARG A 413 6.47 -1.42 -16.86
C ARG A 413 6.43 -0.10 -16.09
N CYS A 414 7.56 0.33 -15.53
CA CYS A 414 7.66 1.65 -14.90
C CYS A 414 7.53 2.79 -15.91
N ARG A 415 8.04 2.62 -17.14
CA ARG A 415 7.85 3.57 -18.24
C ARG A 415 6.37 3.69 -18.61
N GLU A 416 5.71 2.57 -18.87
CA GLU A 416 4.29 2.53 -19.25
C GLU A 416 3.39 3.18 -18.18
N LEU A 417 3.62 2.86 -16.89
CA LEU A 417 2.89 3.49 -15.78
C LEU A 417 3.28 4.96 -15.57
N GLY A 418 4.55 5.32 -15.76
CA GLY A 418 5.05 6.69 -15.61
C GLY A 418 4.49 7.64 -16.68
N GLU A 419 4.34 7.16 -17.91
CA GLU A 419 3.72 7.88 -19.02
C GLU A 419 2.21 8.03 -18.83
N SER A 420 1.53 6.96 -18.39
CA SER A 420 0.08 6.98 -18.14
C SER A 420 -0.29 7.75 -16.86
N GLY A 421 0.59 7.76 -15.86
CA GLY A 421 0.34 8.22 -14.49
C GLY A 421 -0.56 7.26 -13.71
N ILE A 422 -0.40 7.16 -12.38
CA ILE A 422 -1.11 6.13 -11.58
C ILE A 422 -2.39 6.62 -10.88
N THR A 423 -2.75 7.89 -11.03
CA THR A 423 -3.87 8.50 -10.26
C THR A 423 -5.27 8.01 -10.65
N GLY A 424 -5.42 7.38 -11.81
CA GLY A 424 -6.66 6.70 -12.20
C GLY A 424 -6.78 5.30 -11.59
N MET A 425 -5.64 4.63 -11.42
CA MET A 425 -5.54 3.29 -10.82
C MET A 425 -5.61 3.36 -9.30
N LEU A 426 -4.98 4.38 -8.72
CA LEU A 426 -4.73 4.50 -7.29
C LEU A 426 -5.16 5.88 -6.78
N ARG A 427 -5.87 5.90 -5.65
CA ARG A 427 -6.23 7.14 -4.99
C ARG A 427 -6.12 7.04 -3.46
N PRO A 428 -5.21 7.81 -2.81
CA PRO A 428 -5.21 7.94 -1.37
C PRO A 428 -6.45 8.71 -0.90
N ARG A 429 -7.00 8.30 0.24
CA ARG A 429 -8.08 9.03 0.94
C ARG A 429 -7.52 9.79 2.14
N SER A 430 -6.48 9.26 2.78
CA SER A 430 -5.76 9.93 3.85
C SER A 430 -4.91 11.08 3.30
N ARG A 431 -5.02 12.24 3.95
CA ARG A 431 -4.18 13.43 3.67
C ARG A 431 -2.69 13.20 3.91
N HIS A 432 -2.36 12.18 4.70
CA HIS A 432 -1.00 11.81 5.08
C HIS A 432 -0.27 11.05 3.99
N LEU A 433 -0.99 10.55 2.99
CA LEU A 433 -0.43 9.84 1.84
C LEU A 433 -0.31 10.75 0.61
N THR A 434 0.57 10.37 -0.31
CA THR A 434 0.74 11.01 -1.61
C THR A 434 1.19 9.99 -2.65
N LEU A 435 0.79 10.23 -3.90
CA LEU A 435 1.29 9.46 -5.05
C LEU A 435 2.39 10.21 -5.82
N THR A 436 2.61 11.49 -5.54
CA THR A 436 3.54 12.33 -6.31
C THR A 436 4.95 11.76 -6.37
N ALA A 437 5.48 11.29 -5.23
CA ALA A 437 6.81 10.73 -5.15
C ALA A 437 6.93 9.44 -5.97
N LEU A 438 5.97 8.53 -5.79
CA LEU A 438 5.89 7.29 -6.54
C LEU A 438 5.77 7.52 -8.05
N ASP A 439 4.92 8.45 -8.48
CA ASP A 439 4.76 8.84 -9.89
C ASP A 439 6.07 9.38 -10.50
N GLN A 440 6.86 10.13 -9.72
CA GLN A 440 8.18 10.61 -10.15
C GLN A 440 9.20 9.47 -10.23
N THR A 441 9.20 8.58 -9.24
CA THR A 441 10.08 7.40 -9.21
C THR A 441 9.83 6.47 -10.39
N LEU A 442 8.57 6.21 -10.75
CA LEU A 442 8.21 5.39 -11.92
C LEU A 442 8.76 6.00 -13.21
N ARG A 443 8.61 7.31 -13.40
CA ARG A 443 9.17 8.03 -14.57
C ARG A 443 10.69 8.00 -14.58
N PHE A 444 11.33 8.17 -13.42
CA PHE A 444 12.77 8.10 -13.29
C PHE A 444 13.30 6.73 -13.69
N LEU A 445 12.73 5.64 -13.14
CA LEU A 445 13.16 4.28 -13.44
C LEU A 445 12.85 3.88 -14.89
N GLY A 446 11.70 4.30 -15.42
CA GLY A 446 11.30 4.05 -16.81
C GLY A 446 12.15 4.80 -17.85
N ALA A 447 12.88 5.84 -17.45
CA ALA A 447 13.78 6.61 -18.31
C ALA A 447 15.22 6.09 -18.33
N LEU A 448 15.56 5.08 -17.51
CA LEU A 448 16.90 4.47 -17.46
C LEU A 448 17.17 3.52 -18.62
#